data_AF-A0A7Z8QU81-F1
#
_entry.id   AF-A0A7Z8QU81-F1
#
_cell.length_a   1.000
_cell.length_b   1.000
_cell.length_c   1.000
_cell.angle_alpha   90.00
_cell.angle_beta   90.00
_cell.angle_gamma   90.00
#
_symmetry.space_group_name_H-M   'P 1'
#
loop_
_entity.id
_entity.type
_entity.pdbx_description
1 polymer ?
#
loop_
_entity_poly.entity_id
_entity_poly.type
_entity_poly.pdbx_seq_one_letter_code
_entity_poly.pdbx_strand_id
1 'polypeptide(L)'
;MGHTQAKFWKCALQVNPASYISYRGQEQQLSETDYNQQMLEVCLQENIKVLGIANHGNIDGVDAIRDLMNKNDILVFPGFEIASSEKIHFVCLFSEEATSQKLERYLGHLDLLDPEEGVRPSRLSAEQLIAKVNDIGGFIYAAHCTSENGLLKKRLKHIWILLGLKAAQIPGSVEDLKTVEDGFYRKVIRNKEVAYKRELPIAIINAKDIETPETLKDLRASCLIKMTEPSFESFKLAFQDTESRVRLNSDVEEKYYSQIKSLKVTGGYLDGLDIKFSEHLNAVIGGRGTGKTTLLECIRYVLELEPIGINSQKQHKDIIKENLGKSKARVELTIRSSTMNGKTFTIARRYGESCSVKDENDDISSFTPADLMPEIELYGQNEIYEIAQNSVSQRKLLARFLEARPTDNEGKIKETLKLLSENRLKLESALKYIASTEDELYRLPKLEEQVNQFKSLGLEDKLKVIPFLETEKRLLKRTSEEEIGSLEQAFLAIQDVLPDTVFLSDKTLDNLPHSD
;
A
#
# COMPACT_ATOMS: atom_id res chain seq x y z
N MET A 1 19.56 -17.53 -1.11
CA MET A 1 18.72 -16.66 -1.97
C MET A 1 19.34 -15.28 -1.94
N GLY A 2 19.77 -14.74 -3.08
CA GLY A 2 20.44 -13.44 -3.12
C GLY A 2 19.51 -12.32 -2.65
N HIS A 3 20.08 -11.31 -1.99
CA HIS A 3 19.36 -10.12 -1.59
C HIS A 3 18.95 -9.31 -2.84
N THR A 4 17.66 -9.21 -3.12
CA THR A 4 17.14 -8.48 -4.30
C THR A 4 16.58 -7.09 -3.97
N GLN A 5 16.50 -6.74 -2.68
CA GLN A 5 15.89 -5.50 -2.20
C GLN A 5 16.68 -4.91 -1.05
N ALA A 6 16.81 -3.58 -1.04
CA ALA A 6 17.40 -2.84 0.07
C ALA A 6 16.42 -2.68 1.22
N LYS A 7 16.85 -3.05 2.43
CA LYS A 7 16.09 -2.86 3.67
C LYS A 7 16.97 -2.30 4.77
N PHE A 8 16.36 -1.77 5.81
CA PHE A 8 17.06 -1.30 6.99
C PHE A 8 17.51 -2.49 7.84
N TRP A 9 18.79 -2.47 8.23
CA TRP A 9 19.40 -3.45 9.12
C TRP A 9 19.82 -2.76 10.40
N LYS A 10 19.57 -3.39 11.55
CA LYS A 10 20.00 -2.88 12.84
C LYS A 10 21.48 -3.16 13.05
N CYS A 11 22.24 -2.10 13.28
CA CYS A 11 23.70 -2.11 13.34
C CYS A 11 24.16 -1.50 14.67
N ALA A 12 24.94 -2.25 15.44
CA ALA A 12 25.60 -1.76 16.65
C ALA A 12 27.08 -1.51 16.32
N LEU A 13 27.50 -0.25 16.23
CA LEU A 13 28.78 0.10 15.59
C LEU A 13 29.96 0.35 16.55
N GLN A 14 29.72 0.26 17.86
CA GLN A 14 30.76 0.43 18.89
C GLN A 14 30.59 -0.62 19.98
N VAL A 15 30.94 -1.87 19.66
CA VAL A 15 30.90 -3.00 20.58
C VAL A 15 32.30 -3.31 21.07
N ASN A 16 32.45 -3.49 22.38
CA ASN A 16 33.72 -3.81 22.98
C ASN A 16 33.84 -5.28 23.37
N PRO A 17 35.06 -5.84 23.39
CA PRO A 17 35.31 -7.20 23.86
C PRO A 17 35.25 -7.30 25.40
N ALA A 18 35.21 -8.53 25.91
CA ALA A 18 35.11 -8.81 27.35
C ALA A 18 36.20 -8.12 28.20
N SER A 19 37.40 -7.91 27.63
CA SER A 19 38.54 -7.26 28.29
C SER A 19 38.36 -5.75 28.50
N TYR A 20 37.41 -5.11 27.82
CA TYR A 20 37.22 -3.66 27.86
C TYR A 20 36.76 -3.13 29.22
N ILE A 21 36.02 -3.92 29.99
CA ILE A 21 35.53 -3.47 31.30
C ILE A 21 36.68 -3.14 32.27
N SER A 22 37.84 -3.78 32.08
CA SER A 22 39.08 -3.49 32.83
C SER A 22 39.62 -2.09 32.54
N TYR A 23 39.44 -1.56 31.33
CA TYR A 23 39.77 -0.18 30.99
C TYR A 23 38.92 0.81 31.80
N ARG A 24 37.68 0.45 32.16
CA ARG A 24 36.82 1.24 33.04
C ARG A 24 37.09 1.02 34.54
N GLY A 25 38.17 0.30 34.89
CA GLY A 25 38.55 0.02 36.27
C GLY A 25 37.66 -1.00 36.97
N GLN A 26 36.98 -1.86 36.22
CA GLN A 26 36.08 -2.89 36.73
C GLN A 26 36.59 -4.29 36.37
N GLU A 27 36.25 -5.28 37.19
CA GLU A 27 36.61 -6.68 36.94
C GLU A 27 35.53 -7.37 36.09
N GLN A 28 35.97 -8.10 35.06
CA GLN A 28 35.08 -8.91 34.25
C GLN A 28 34.69 -10.16 35.04
N GLN A 29 33.39 -10.33 35.29
CA GLN A 29 32.86 -11.47 36.04
C GLN A 29 32.61 -12.70 35.17
N LEU A 30 32.46 -12.51 33.86
CA LEU A 30 32.20 -13.58 32.89
C LEU A 30 33.50 -14.04 32.23
N SER A 31 33.57 -15.33 31.86
CA SER A 31 34.61 -15.75 30.92
C SER A 31 34.39 -15.07 29.56
N GLU A 32 35.44 -14.90 28.75
CA GLU A 32 35.30 -14.33 27.41
C GLU A 32 34.29 -15.13 26.56
N THR A 33 34.27 -16.46 26.72
CA THR A 33 33.32 -17.33 26.01
C THR A 33 31.88 -17.06 26.45
N ASP A 34 31.63 -16.96 27.76
CA ASP A 34 30.28 -16.69 28.28
C ASP A 34 29.81 -15.27 27.91
N TYR A 35 30.71 -14.28 27.95
CA TYR A 35 30.43 -12.92 27.52
C TYR A 35 30.02 -12.89 26.04
N ASN A 36 30.81 -13.52 25.17
CA ASN A 36 30.54 -13.56 23.74
C ASN A 36 29.21 -14.30 23.43
N GLN A 37 28.90 -15.34 24.20
CA GLN A 37 27.63 -16.07 24.08
C GLN A 37 26.43 -15.20 24.50
N GLN A 38 26.52 -14.49 25.62
CA GLN A 38 25.47 -13.55 26.04
C GLN A 38 25.30 -12.39 25.05
N MET A 39 26.40 -11.85 24.51
CA MET A 39 26.36 -10.86 23.43
C MET A 39 25.59 -11.39 22.22
N LEU A 40 25.86 -12.62 21.78
CA LEU A 40 25.16 -13.25 20.66
C LEU A 40 23.65 -13.38 20.94
N GLU A 41 23.27 -13.84 22.14
CA GLU A 41 21.87 -13.98 22.53
C GLU A 41 21.13 -12.64 22.46
N VAL A 42 21.75 -11.56 22.96
CA VAL A 42 21.15 -10.22 22.89
C VAL A 42 21.08 -9.73 21.45
N CYS A 43 22.11 -9.96 20.63
CA CYS A 43 22.08 -9.60 19.21
C CYS A 43 20.90 -10.28 18.47
N LEU A 44 20.67 -11.57 18.74
CA LEU A 44 19.57 -12.33 18.14
C LEU A 44 18.21 -11.82 18.63
N GLN A 45 18.06 -11.57 19.93
CA GLN A 45 16.84 -11.00 20.53
C GLN A 45 16.51 -9.62 19.93
N GLU A 46 17.52 -8.78 19.77
CA GLU A 46 17.38 -7.41 19.29
C GLU A 46 17.35 -7.30 17.76
N ASN A 47 17.46 -8.41 17.03
CA ASN A 47 17.58 -8.48 15.56
C ASN A 47 18.74 -7.65 14.99
N ILE A 48 19.88 -7.64 15.68
CA ILE A 48 21.11 -6.98 15.22
C ILE A 48 21.76 -7.84 14.15
N LYS A 49 22.08 -7.23 13.00
CA LYS A 49 22.69 -7.93 11.86
C LYS A 49 24.13 -7.54 11.58
N VAL A 50 24.57 -6.41 12.11
CA VAL A 50 25.93 -5.90 11.92
C VAL A 50 26.48 -5.43 13.26
N LEU A 51 27.69 -5.86 13.59
CA LEU A 51 28.48 -5.34 14.70
C LEU A 51 29.74 -4.65 14.20
N GLY A 52 30.02 -3.46 14.70
CA GLY A 52 31.34 -2.83 14.65
C GLY A 52 32.05 -3.08 15.96
N ILE A 53 33.17 -3.80 15.93
CA ILE A 53 34.02 -3.97 17.13
C ILE A 53 34.99 -2.79 17.20
N ALA A 54 35.07 -2.14 18.35
CA ALA A 54 35.84 -0.91 18.50
C ALA A 54 36.47 -0.81 19.90
N ASN A 55 37.43 -1.68 20.21
CA ASN A 55 38.20 -1.59 21.44
C ASN A 55 39.23 -0.45 21.36
N HIS A 56 39.58 0.15 22.50
CA HIS A 56 40.43 1.34 22.54
C HIS A 56 41.90 1.00 22.26
N GLY A 57 42.38 1.34 21.05
CA GLY A 57 43.76 1.12 20.60
C GLY A 57 44.27 -0.32 20.68
N ASN A 58 43.36 -1.30 20.81
CA ASN A 58 43.65 -2.72 20.94
C ASN A 58 42.67 -3.50 20.04
N ILE A 59 43.07 -4.67 19.55
CA ILE A 59 42.28 -5.59 18.72
C ILE A 59 42.09 -6.97 19.37
N ASP A 60 42.49 -7.12 20.63
CA ASP A 60 42.31 -8.36 21.39
C ASP A 60 40.82 -8.72 21.49
N GLY A 61 40.51 -10.01 21.33
CA GLY A 61 39.15 -10.55 21.37
C GLY A 61 38.29 -10.30 20.11
N VAL A 62 38.80 -9.56 19.12
CA VAL A 62 38.08 -9.29 17.86
C VAL A 62 37.77 -10.60 17.11
N ASP A 63 38.74 -11.51 16.99
CA ASP A 63 38.57 -12.78 16.29
C ASP A 63 37.54 -13.70 16.97
N ALA A 64 37.62 -13.83 18.30
CA ALA A 64 36.74 -14.72 19.05
C ALA A 64 35.26 -14.30 18.92
N ILE A 65 34.97 -13.00 19.05
CA ILE A 65 33.62 -12.46 18.86
C ILE A 65 33.19 -12.59 17.40
N ARG A 66 34.06 -12.20 16.46
CA ARG A 66 33.77 -12.25 15.03
C ARG A 66 33.40 -13.66 14.56
N ASP A 67 34.19 -14.66 14.94
CA ASP A 67 33.96 -16.03 14.52
C ASP A 67 32.63 -16.58 15.06
N LEU A 68 32.28 -16.23 16.30
CA LEU A 68 31.01 -16.63 16.90
C LEU A 68 29.82 -15.94 16.20
N MET A 69 29.92 -14.63 15.95
CA MET A 69 28.85 -13.85 15.33
C MET A 69 28.64 -14.26 13.87
N ASN A 70 29.71 -14.41 13.09
CA ASN A 70 29.65 -14.82 11.68
C ASN A 70 29.02 -16.21 11.51
N LYS A 71 29.30 -17.17 12.42
CA LYS A 71 28.66 -18.50 12.43
C LYS A 71 27.14 -18.43 12.61
N ASN A 72 26.65 -17.35 13.22
CA ASN A 72 25.24 -17.09 13.47
C ASN A 72 24.65 -16.04 12.52
N ASP A 73 25.27 -15.86 11.34
CA ASP A 73 24.83 -14.94 10.28
C ASP A 73 24.84 -13.45 10.70
N ILE A 74 25.65 -13.07 11.69
CA ILE A 74 25.80 -11.68 12.12
C ILE A 74 27.14 -11.15 11.63
N LEU A 75 27.10 -10.15 10.76
CA LEU A 75 28.30 -9.60 10.12
C LEU A 75 29.10 -8.73 11.09
N VAL A 76 30.41 -8.93 11.12
CA VAL A 76 31.30 -8.15 11.98
C VAL A 76 32.26 -7.31 11.16
N PHE A 77 32.25 -6.00 11.41
CA PHE A 77 33.26 -5.06 10.99
C PHE A 77 34.31 -4.91 12.09
N PRO A 78 35.51 -5.47 11.91
CA PRO A 78 36.56 -5.31 12.89
C PRO A 78 37.10 -3.87 12.85
N GLY A 79 37.57 -3.38 14.00
CA GLY A 79 37.97 -2.00 14.15
C GLY A 79 38.55 -1.70 15.51
N PHE A 80 38.73 -0.41 15.77
CA PHE A 80 39.26 0.12 17.03
C PHE A 80 38.84 1.57 17.22
N GLU A 81 38.82 2.02 18.48
CA GLU A 81 38.72 3.43 18.84
C GLU A 81 40.12 4.02 18.97
N ILE A 82 40.34 5.21 18.38
CA ILE A 82 41.61 5.94 18.40
C ILE A 82 41.37 7.40 18.76
N ALA A 83 42.23 7.94 19.63
CA ALA A 83 42.25 9.37 19.95
C ALA A 83 43.28 10.10 19.10
N SER A 84 42.92 11.27 18.56
CA SER A 84 43.84 12.17 17.86
C SER A 84 44.71 12.98 18.82
N SER A 85 45.73 13.68 18.31
CA SER A 85 46.58 14.57 19.12
C SER A 85 45.78 15.71 19.79
N GLU A 86 44.65 16.13 19.21
CA GLU A 86 43.67 17.05 19.82
C GLU A 86 42.80 16.39 20.91
N LYS A 87 43.07 15.11 21.22
CA LYS A 87 42.32 14.23 22.12
C LYS A 87 40.86 14.07 21.70
N ILE A 88 40.60 13.98 20.40
CA ILE A 88 39.27 13.64 19.87
C ILE A 88 39.23 12.17 19.54
N HIS A 89 38.18 11.48 19.95
CA HIS A 89 38.06 10.05 19.67
C HIS A 89 37.32 9.80 18.36
N PHE A 90 37.81 8.82 17.62
CA PHE A 90 37.23 8.32 16.40
C PHE A 90 37.16 6.81 16.47
N VAL A 91 36.07 6.25 15.95
CA VAL A 91 35.99 4.81 15.71
C VAL A 91 36.32 4.56 14.25
N CYS A 92 37.23 3.60 14.03
CA CYS A 92 37.67 3.17 12.73
C CYS A 92 37.20 1.73 12.51
N LEU A 93 36.33 1.51 11.54
CA LEU A 93 35.83 0.20 11.14
C LEU A 93 36.42 -0.19 9.78
N PHE A 94 36.70 -1.47 9.59
CA PHE A 94 37.28 -2.02 8.37
C PHE A 94 36.41 -3.15 7.81
N SER A 95 36.76 -3.60 6.60
CA SER A 95 36.08 -4.72 5.95
C SER A 95 36.05 -5.95 6.85
N GLU A 96 34.95 -6.70 6.74
CA GLU A 96 34.75 -8.02 7.30
C GLU A 96 35.90 -9.00 6.97
N GLU A 97 36.62 -8.78 5.86
CA GLU A 97 37.79 -9.57 5.44
C GLU A 97 39.11 -9.13 6.10
N ALA A 98 39.12 -8.04 6.89
CA ALA A 98 40.34 -7.53 7.51
C ALA A 98 40.76 -8.43 8.69
N THR A 99 41.87 -9.15 8.52
CA THR A 99 42.44 -10.00 9.57
C THR A 99 43.04 -9.17 10.71
N SER A 100 43.17 -9.76 11.89
CA SER A 100 43.82 -9.13 13.06
C SER A 100 45.22 -8.60 12.73
N GLN A 101 46.02 -9.37 11.98
CA GLN A 101 47.32 -8.92 11.48
C GLN A 101 47.25 -7.65 10.59
N LYS A 102 46.20 -7.50 9.76
CA LYS A 102 46.01 -6.26 8.99
C LYS A 102 45.63 -5.10 9.90
N LEU A 103 44.80 -5.34 10.93
CA LEU A 103 44.42 -4.31 11.89
C LEU A 103 45.61 -3.81 12.71
N GLU A 104 46.51 -4.71 13.15
CA GLU A 104 47.78 -4.33 13.81
C GLU A 104 48.63 -3.42 12.91
N ARG A 105 48.73 -3.77 11.63
CA ARG A 105 49.44 -2.93 10.64
C ARG A 105 48.76 -1.58 10.46
N TYR A 106 47.43 -1.52 10.52
CA TYR A 106 46.69 -0.26 10.47
C TYR A 106 46.96 0.59 11.71
N LEU A 107 46.95 0.01 12.91
CA LEU A 107 47.32 0.72 14.16
C LEU A 107 48.74 1.29 14.08
N GLY A 108 49.71 0.50 13.63
CA GLY A 108 51.08 0.96 13.42
C GLY A 108 51.17 2.08 12.36
N HIS A 109 50.39 1.99 11.28
CA HIS A 109 50.31 3.04 10.26
C HIS A 109 49.70 4.35 10.78
N LEU A 110 48.85 4.26 11.81
CA LEU A 110 48.24 5.41 12.51
C LEU A 110 49.09 5.91 13.69
N ASP A 111 50.37 5.52 13.74
CA ASP A 111 51.36 5.94 14.73
C ASP A 111 50.98 5.61 16.20
N LEU A 112 50.20 4.54 16.38
CA LEU A 112 50.03 3.85 17.66
C LEU A 112 51.04 2.70 17.72
N LEU A 113 52.22 3.01 18.25
CA LEU A 113 53.38 2.12 18.21
C LEU A 113 53.56 1.27 19.48
N ASP A 114 52.77 1.54 20.53
CA ASP A 114 52.86 0.84 21.82
C ASP A 114 51.59 0.02 22.08
N PRO A 115 51.64 -1.32 21.94
CA PRO A 115 50.52 -2.21 22.19
C PRO A 115 50.08 -2.23 23.67
N GLU A 116 50.97 -1.93 24.61
CA GLU A 116 50.65 -1.96 26.05
C GLU A 116 50.05 -0.64 26.55
N GLU A 117 50.24 0.46 25.80
CA GLU A 117 49.66 1.78 26.08
C GLU A 117 48.66 2.24 24.99
N GLY A 118 47.81 1.34 24.47
CA GLY A 118 46.78 1.63 23.45
C GLY A 118 45.75 2.73 23.82
N VAL A 119 45.78 3.22 25.07
CA VAL A 119 44.96 4.34 25.55
C VAL A 119 45.52 5.71 25.13
N ARG A 120 46.81 5.80 24.80
CA ARG A 120 47.41 7.10 24.48
C ARG A 120 46.91 7.63 23.13
N PRO A 121 46.66 8.95 23.04
CA PRO A 121 46.34 9.55 21.76
C PRO A 121 47.48 9.35 20.75
N SER A 122 47.10 9.12 19.50
CA SER A 122 48.03 9.12 18.37
C SER A 122 48.73 10.47 18.26
N ARG A 123 49.95 10.45 17.72
CA ARG A 123 50.72 11.67 17.39
C ARG A 123 50.13 12.43 16.20
N LEU A 124 49.21 11.82 15.47
CA LEU A 124 48.57 12.39 14.30
C LEU A 124 47.45 13.38 14.68
N SER A 125 47.27 14.42 13.87
CA SER A 125 46.09 15.28 13.95
C SER A 125 44.84 14.52 13.51
N ALA A 126 43.67 14.99 13.91
CA ALA A 126 42.39 14.42 13.46
C ALA A 126 42.27 14.44 11.92
N GLU A 127 42.76 15.50 11.25
CA GLU A 127 42.76 15.57 9.78
C GLU A 127 43.62 14.46 9.16
N GLN A 128 44.82 14.23 9.72
CA GLN A 128 45.72 13.17 9.26
C GLN A 128 45.16 11.78 9.50
N LEU A 129 44.53 11.54 10.66
CA LEU A 129 43.86 10.28 10.96
C LEU A 129 42.73 9.99 9.99
N ILE A 130 41.86 10.97 9.75
CA ILE A 130 40.75 10.84 8.80
C ILE A 130 41.29 10.52 7.41
N ALA A 131 42.31 11.24 6.93
CA ALA A 131 42.92 10.98 5.63
C ALA A 131 43.50 9.55 5.54
N LYS A 132 44.37 9.16 6.48
CA LYS A 132 45.02 7.84 6.48
C LYS A 132 44.00 6.69 6.52
N VAL A 133 42.96 6.79 7.36
CA VAL A 133 41.93 5.73 7.46
C VAL A 133 41.14 5.61 6.16
N ASN A 134 40.80 6.72 5.51
CA ASN A 134 40.16 6.69 4.21
C ASN A 134 41.08 6.08 3.13
N ASP A 135 42.38 6.39 3.14
CA ASP A 135 43.37 5.89 2.17
C ASP A 135 43.55 4.37 2.25
N ILE A 136 43.54 3.80 3.45
CA ILE A 136 43.58 2.33 3.66
C ILE A 136 42.20 1.67 3.49
N GLY A 137 41.20 2.41 3.03
CA GLY A 137 39.86 1.92 2.70
C GLY A 137 38.92 1.75 3.89
N GLY A 138 39.32 2.16 5.10
CA GLY A 138 38.49 2.09 6.31
C GLY A 138 37.33 3.09 6.32
N PHE A 139 36.47 2.95 7.32
CA PHE A 139 35.37 3.85 7.62
C PHE A 139 35.61 4.51 8.98
N ILE A 140 35.68 5.83 9.01
CA ILE A 140 35.92 6.61 10.22
C ILE A 140 34.71 7.47 10.58
N TYR A 141 34.35 7.46 11.86
CA TYR A 141 33.32 8.34 12.40
C TYR A 141 33.76 8.97 13.72
N ALA A 142 33.25 10.17 13.99
CA ALA A 142 33.56 10.90 15.22
C ALA A 142 32.77 10.28 16.37
N ALA A 143 33.48 9.77 17.38
CA ALA A 143 32.87 9.15 18.54
C ALA A 143 32.34 10.23 19.49
N HIS A 144 31.25 9.89 20.21
CA HIS A 144 30.63 10.66 21.31
C HIS A 144 30.74 12.19 21.14
N CYS A 145 30.30 12.71 19.98
CA CYS A 145 30.62 14.06 19.51
C CYS A 145 30.26 15.20 20.47
N THR A 146 29.28 14.99 21.34
CA THR A 146 28.77 15.97 22.30
C THR A 146 29.36 15.83 23.71
N SER A 147 30.18 14.80 23.96
CA SER A 147 30.87 14.55 25.23
C SER A 147 32.21 15.29 25.31
N GLU A 148 32.91 15.25 26.45
CA GLU A 148 34.13 16.05 26.70
C GLU A 148 35.25 15.86 25.65
N ASN A 149 35.47 14.63 25.19
CA ASN A 149 36.42 14.30 24.13
C ASN A 149 35.79 14.27 22.72
N GLY A 150 34.55 14.75 22.61
CA GLY A 150 33.78 14.80 21.39
C GLY A 150 34.13 16.00 20.50
N LEU A 151 34.09 15.77 19.19
CA LEU A 151 34.46 16.75 18.17
C LEU A 151 33.70 18.08 18.27
N LEU A 152 32.38 18.03 18.49
CA LEU A 152 31.54 19.23 18.57
C LEU A 152 31.70 19.96 19.90
N LYS A 153 31.93 19.23 21.01
CA LYS A 153 32.19 19.83 22.31
C LYS A 153 33.44 20.71 22.29
N LYS A 154 34.50 20.26 21.59
CA LYS A 154 35.73 21.04 21.38
C LYS A 154 35.63 22.11 20.29
N ARG A 155 34.47 22.24 19.63
CA ARG A 155 34.19 23.29 18.63
C ARG A 155 35.18 23.29 17.43
N LEU A 156 35.66 22.10 17.04
CA LEU A 156 36.65 21.95 15.97
C LEU A 156 35.98 21.91 14.59
N LYS A 157 35.53 23.07 14.10
CA LYS A 157 34.81 23.22 12.82
C LYS A 157 35.56 22.69 11.60
N HIS A 158 36.89 22.86 11.56
CA HIS A 158 37.71 22.50 10.40
C HIS A 158 37.72 20.99 10.17
N ILE A 159 37.70 20.19 11.24
CA ILE A 159 37.59 18.73 11.16
C ILE A 159 36.15 18.30 10.82
N TRP A 160 35.13 18.96 11.38
CA TRP A 160 33.72 18.63 11.11
C TRP A 160 33.35 18.73 9.63
N ILE A 161 33.88 19.73 8.92
CA ILE A 161 33.58 19.97 7.51
C ILE A 161 34.38 19.07 6.55
N LEU A 162 35.32 18.26 7.04
CA LEU A 162 36.10 17.37 6.20
C LEU A 162 35.20 16.33 5.51
N LEU A 163 35.35 16.23 4.19
CA LEU A 163 34.60 15.27 3.37
C LEU A 163 34.90 13.82 3.73
N GLY A 164 36.09 13.54 4.27
CA GLY A 164 36.52 12.21 4.73
C GLY A 164 35.83 11.76 6.03
N LEU A 165 35.23 12.67 6.80
CA LEU A 165 34.45 12.32 7.99
C LEU A 165 32.99 12.10 7.57
N LYS A 166 32.55 10.84 7.54
CA LYS A 166 31.24 10.46 6.99
C LYS A 166 30.12 10.41 8.03
N ALA A 167 30.44 10.13 9.29
CA ALA A 167 29.45 10.00 10.35
C ALA A 167 29.91 10.61 11.69
N ALA A 168 28.93 10.93 12.53
CA ALA A 168 29.09 11.42 13.88
C ALA A 168 28.10 10.72 14.83
N GLN A 169 28.62 10.27 15.98
CA GLN A 169 27.84 9.61 17.01
C GLN A 169 27.24 10.63 17.98
N ILE A 170 25.95 10.46 18.29
CA ILE A 170 25.25 11.23 19.33
C ILE A 170 24.63 10.28 20.37
N PRO A 171 24.42 10.75 21.62
CA PRO A 171 23.97 9.88 22.72
C PRO A 171 22.48 9.55 22.70
N GLY A 172 21.69 10.16 21.82
CA GLY A 172 20.22 10.03 21.82
C GLY A 172 19.61 10.53 20.52
N SER A 173 18.40 11.07 20.59
CA SER A 173 17.75 11.68 19.44
C SER A 173 18.32 13.08 19.15
N VAL A 174 18.14 13.55 17.92
CA VAL A 174 18.50 14.95 17.56
C VAL A 174 17.63 15.96 18.33
N GLU A 175 16.44 15.56 18.78
CA GLU A 175 15.53 16.41 19.55
C GLU A 175 16.03 16.66 20.98
N ASP A 176 16.66 15.65 21.60
CA ASP A 176 17.22 15.74 22.96
C ASP A 176 18.32 16.82 23.07
N LEU A 177 18.98 17.12 21.95
CA LEU A 177 20.05 18.12 21.85
C LEU A 177 19.53 19.57 21.75
N LYS A 178 18.22 19.80 21.83
CA LYS A 178 17.62 21.14 21.70
C LYS A 178 17.95 22.07 22.86
N THR A 179 17.99 21.55 24.08
CA THR A 179 18.20 22.32 25.32
C THR A 179 19.67 22.42 25.71
N VAL A 180 20.52 21.58 25.13
CA VAL A 180 21.96 21.53 25.42
C VAL A 180 22.69 22.61 24.63
N GLU A 181 23.49 23.43 25.30
CA GLU A 181 24.32 24.50 24.71
C GLU A 181 23.54 25.40 23.74
N ASP A 182 22.35 25.88 24.15
CA ASP A 182 21.47 26.74 23.34
C ASP A 182 21.11 26.15 21.95
N GLY A 183 21.00 24.81 21.91
CA GLY A 183 20.68 24.06 20.71
C GLY A 183 21.78 24.08 19.65
N PHE A 184 23.02 24.45 20.01
CA PHE A 184 24.15 24.48 19.09
C PHE A 184 24.33 23.14 18.35
N TYR A 185 24.39 22.03 19.10
CA TYR A 185 24.59 20.70 18.52
C TYR A 185 23.52 20.36 17.50
N ARG A 186 22.25 20.63 17.82
CA ARG A 186 21.12 20.44 16.92
C ARG A 186 21.25 21.28 15.65
N LYS A 187 21.65 22.56 15.76
CA LYS A 187 21.82 23.47 14.61
C LYS A 187 22.92 22.97 13.68
N VAL A 188 24.05 22.51 14.23
CA VAL A 188 25.16 21.93 13.47
C VAL A 188 24.76 20.62 12.80
N ILE A 189 24.14 19.70 13.53
CA ILE A 189 23.70 18.39 13.02
C ILE A 189 22.67 18.53 11.90
N ARG A 190 21.70 19.45 12.04
CA ARG A 190 20.71 19.74 11.00
C ARG A 190 21.28 20.60 9.85
N ASN A 191 22.60 20.80 9.81
CA ASN A 191 23.30 21.55 8.78
C ASN A 191 22.81 23.01 8.62
N LYS A 192 22.31 23.61 9.72
CA LYS A 192 21.79 24.99 9.77
C LYS A 192 22.79 26.02 10.28
N GLU A 193 23.81 25.58 11.00
CA GLU A 193 24.87 26.45 11.51
C GLU A 193 25.88 26.78 10.41
N VAL A 194 26.01 28.06 10.04
CA VAL A 194 26.77 28.50 8.85
C VAL A 194 28.23 28.08 8.93
N ALA A 195 28.86 28.18 10.11
CA ALA A 195 30.27 27.85 10.30
C ALA A 195 30.59 26.35 10.21
N TYR A 196 29.58 25.48 10.28
CA TYR A 196 29.70 24.03 10.27
C TYR A 196 28.97 23.39 9.08
N LYS A 197 28.47 24.22 8.17
CA LYS A 197 27.65 23.78 7.05
C LYS A 197 28.48 22.96 6.07
N ARG A 198 27.96 21.82 5.66
CA ARG A 198 28.52 20.92 4.65
C ARG A 198 27.62 20.89 3.42
N GLU A 199 28.21 20.68 2.25
CA GLU A 199 27.45 20.39 1.03
C GLU A 199 26.70 19.06 1.17
N LEU A 200 27.42 18.03 1.61
CA LEU A 200 26.87 16.73 2.00
C LEU A 200 26.77 16.65 3.53
N PRO A 201 25.56 16.61 4.10
CA PRO A 201 25.35 16.45 5.53
C PRO A 201 26.06 15.20 6.07
N ILE A 202 26.64 15.32 7.25
CA ILE A 202 27.23 14.18 7.96
C ILE A 202 26.13 13.21 8.39
N ALA A 203 26.39 11.91 8.35
CA ALA A 203 25.44 10.95 8.92
C ALA A 203 25.44 11.05 10.45
N ILE A 204 24.27 10.91 11.04
CA ILE A 204 24.12 10.85 12.49
C ILE A 204 23.76 9.44 12.86
N ILE A 205 24.50 8.89 13.82
CA ILE A 205 24.32 7.52 14.29
C ILE A 205 24.21 7.47 15.81
N ASN A 206 23.52 6.44 16.28
CA ASN A 206 23.60 5.97 17.65
C ASN A 206 24.45 4.70 17.67
N ALA A 207 25.49 4.71 18.49
CA ALA A 207 26.44 3.61 18.66
C ALA A 207 27.01 3.74 20.06
N LYS A 208 26.23 3.39 21.08
CA LYS A 208 26.67 3.47 22.49
C LYS A 208 27.98 2.67 22.66
N ASP A 209 28.89 3.19 23.46
CA ASP A 209 30.15 2.50 23.81
C ASP A 209 29.85 1.29 24.70
N ILE A 210 29.45 0.17 24.07
CA ILE A 210 28.85 -0.99 24.73
C ILE A 210 29.91 -1.72 25.56
N GLU A 211 29.72 -1.74 26.86
CA GLU A 211 30.59 -2.38 27.84
C GLU A 211 30.09 -3.76 28.29
N THR A 212 28.76 -3.96 28.33
CA THR A 212 28.13 -5.24 28.70
C THR A 212 27.02 -5.63 27.72
N PRO A 213 26.66 -6.93 27.64
CA PRO A 213 25.57 -7.40 26.77
C PRO A 213 24.24 -6.70 27.02
N GLU A 214 23.94 -6.34 28.26
CA GLU A 214 22.71 -5.63 28.61
C GLU A 214 22.64 -4.23 27.98
N THR A 215 23.76 -3.54 27.83
CA THR A 215 23.81 -2.20 27.20
C THR A 215 23.29 -2.24 25.76
N LEU A 216 23.46 -3.37 25.08
CA LEU A 216 23.06 -3.55 23.68
C LEU A 216 21.53 -3.49 23.47
N LYS A 217 20.74 -3.72 24.54
CA LYS A 217 19.27 -3.60 24.53
C LYS A 217 18.78 -2.14 24.49
N ASP A 218 19.66 -1.16 24.78
CA ASP A 218 19.29 0.25 24.70
C ASP A 218 19.05 0.64 23.23
N LEU A 219 17.94 1.33 22.95
CA LEU A 219 17.63 1.86 21.62
C LEU A 219 18.75 2.77 21.08
N ARG A 220 19.54 3.37 21.97
CA ARG A 220 20.69 4.24 21.64
C ARG A 220 21.99 3.48 21.38
N ALA A 221 22.00 2.16 21.55
CA ALA A 221 23.16 1.31 21.28
C ALA A 221 23.32 0.99 19.78
N SER A 222 22.28 1.16 18.98
CA SER A 222 22.27 0.80 17.58
C SER A 222 21.60 1.86 16.71
N CYS A 223 21.80 1.74 15.40
CA CYS A 223 21.11 2.52 14.38
C CYS A 223 20.67 1.62 13.23
N LEU A 224 19.85 2.16 12.33
CA LEU A 224 19.32 1.45 11.17
C LEU A 224 20.03 1.92 9.90
N ILE A 225 20.61 0.99 9.18
CA ILE A 225 21.36 1.28 7.95
C ILE A 225 20.78 0.47 6.80
N LYS A 226 20.41 1.16 5.73
CA LYS A 226 19.74 0.58 4.58
C LYS A 226 20.73 0.00 3.57
N MET A 227 20.74 -1.32 3.48
CA MET A 227 21.61 -2.09 2.59
C MET A 227 20.81 -3.17 1.86
N THR A 228 21.24 -3.50 0.65
CA THR A 228 20.70 -4.67 -0.09
C THR A 228 21.18 -5.93 0.59
N GLU A 229 22.50 -6.09 0.63
CA GLU A 229 23.21 -7.16 1.31
C GLU A 229 24.14 -6.52 2.35
N PRO A 230 24.07 -6.95 3.63
CA PRO A 230 25.04 -6.50 4.63
C PRO A 230 26.46 -6.87 4.18
N SER A 231 27.26 -5.86 3.92
CA SER A 231 28.68 -5.96 3.52
C SER A 231 29.35 -4.63 3.79
N PHE A 232 30.67 -4.61 3.94
CA PHE A 232 31.36 -3.35 4.24
C PHE A 232 31.25 -2.32 3.11
N GLU A 233 31.25 -2.77 1.85
CA GLU A 233 31.03 -1.90 0.69
C GLU A 233 29.62 -1.29 0.67
N SER A 234 28.58 -2.11 0.92
CA SER A 234 27.20 -1.61 1.03
C SER A 234 27.03 -0.66 2.21
N PHE A 235 27.72 -0.92 3.31
CA PHE A 235 27.78 -0.04 4.48
C PHE A 235 28.39 1.31 4.10
N LYS A 236 29.59 1.35 3.51
CA LYS A 236 30.22 2.61 3.06
C LYS A 236 29.36 3.38 2.08
N LEU A 237 28.72 2.68 1.13
CA LEU A 237 27.79 3.29 0.17
C LEU A 237 26.59 3.92 0.87
N ALA A 238 26.09 3.32 1.95
CA ALA A 238 24.96 3.88 2.71
C ALA A 238 25.26 5.26 3.31
N PHE A 239 26.52 5.53 3.64
CA PHE A 239 26.95 6.83 4.17
C PHE A 239 27.25 7.88 3.10
N GLN A 240 27.09 7.56 1.81
CA GLN A 240 27.12 8.56 0.73
C GLN A 240 25.78 9.27 0.57
N ASP A 241 24.67 8.61 0.92
CA ASP A 241 23.30 9.14 0.89
C ASP A 241 22.62 8.93 2.26
N THR A 242 23.09 9.72 3.21
CA THR A 242 22.79 9.56 4.63
C THR A 242 21.30 9.77 4.93
N GLU A 243 20.69 10.79 4.29
CA GLU A 243 19.29 11.14 4.48
C GLU A 243 18.32 10.04 3.99
N SER A 244 18.70 9.16 3.07
CA SER A 244 17.80 8.08 2.61
C SER A 244 18.12 6.71 3.22
N ARG A 245 19.33 6.54 3.79
CA ARG A 245 19.85 5.22 4.18
C ARG A 245 20.25 5.07 5.65
N VAL A 246 20.43 6.14 6.39
CA VAL A 246 20.78 6.08 7.82
C VAL A 246 19.65 6.65 8.66
N ARG A 247 19.19 5.90 9.66
CA ARG A 247 18.13 6.30 10.58
C ARG A 247 18.51 5.96 12.01
N LEU A 248 18.15 6.83 12.94
CA LEU A 248 18.16 6.48 14.35
C LEU A 248 16.93 5.62 14.66
N ASN A 249 17.02 4.78 15.70
CA ASN A 249 15.85 4.02 16.15
C ASN A 249 14.69 4.94 16.56
N SER A 250 14.99 6.15 17.05
CA SER A 250 13.99 7.18 17.38
C SER A 250 13.29 7.80 16.17
N ASP A 251 13.86 7.67 14.97
CA ASP A 251 13.30 8.29 13.75
C ASP A 251 12.20 7.42 13.10
N VAL A 252 12.08 6.16 13.53
CA VAL A 252 11.12 5.21 12.98
C VAL A 252 9.77 5.45 13.64
N GLU A 253 8.90 6.19 12.97
CA GLU A 253 7.48 6.20 13.32
C GLU A 253 6.82 4.88 12.89
N GLU A 254 6.02 4.27 13.75
CA GLU A 254 5.14 3.14 13.39
C GLU A 254 4.00 3.62 12.49
N LYS A 255 4.32 4.02 11.26
CA LYS A 255 3.33 4.34 10.24
C LYS A 255 3.22 3.20 9.25
N TYR A 256 2.07 2.55 9.26
CA TYR A 256 1.67 1.64 8.20
C TYR A 256 1.44 2.46 6.94
N TYR A 257 2.22 2.19 5.90
CA TYR A 257 1.99 2.71 4.56
C TYR A 257 1.58 1.57 3.64
N SER A 258 0.73 1.87 2.67
CA SER A 258 0.30 0.88 1.70
C SER A 258 1.44 0.52 0.75
N GLN A 259 1.58 -0.77 0.43
CA GLN A 259 2.68 -1.29 -0.36
C GLN A 259 2.16 -2.31 -1.37
N ILE A 260 2.72 -2.32 -2.57
CA ILE A 260 2.64 -3.48 -3.45
C ILE A 260 3.87 -4.33 -3.14
N LYS A 261 3.67 -5.56 -2.64
CA LYS A 261 4.77 -6.47 -2.26
C LYS A 261 5.23 -7.33 -3.43
N SER A 262 4.28 -7.91 -4.17
CA SER A 262 4.61 -8.78 -5.29
C SER A 262 3.50 -8.84 -6.34
N LEU A 263 3.89 -9.19 -7.56
CA LEU A 263 2.98 -9.51 -8.66
C LEU A 263 3.40 -10.83 -9.27
N LYS A 264 2.42 -11.72 -9.45
CA LYS A 264 2.57 -12.97 -10.18
C LYS A 264 1.57 -13.03 -11.31
N VAL A 265 2.02 -13.46 -12.49
CA VAL A 265 1.16 -13.64 -13.67
C VAL A 265 1.27 -15.08 -14.15
N THR A 266 0.13 -15.75 -14.31
CA THR A 266 0.03 -17.12 -14.81
C THR A 266 -0.82 -17.14 -16.07
N GLY A 267 -0.22 -17.58 -17.17
CA GLY A 267 -0.74 -17.49 -18.52
C GLY A 267 -0.60 -16.10 -19.14
N GLY A 268 -0.80 -16.03 -20.46
CA GLY A 268 -0.82 -14.78 -21.22
C GLY A 268 0.57 -14.37 -21.69
N TYR A 269 0.70 -13.10 -22.05
CA TYR A 269 1.96 -12.54 -22.56
C TYR A 269 3.10 -12.53 -21.51
N LEU A 270 2.76 -12.35 -20.24
CA LEU A 270 3.71 -12.31 -19.11
C LEU A 270 3.71 -13.61 -18.31
N ASP A 271 3.47 -14.75 -18.95
CA ASP A 271 3.40 -16.04 -18.25
C ASP A 271 4.70 -16.36 -17.49
N GLY A 272 4.55 -16.86 -16.26
CA GLY A 272 5.66 -17.18 -15.37
C GLY A 272 6.32 -15.96 -14.70
N LEU A 273 5.82 -14.75 -14.92
CA LEU A 273 6.35 -13.55 -14.27
C LEU A 273 6.06 -13.58 -12.77
N ASP A 274 7.12 -13.47 -11.96
CA ASP A 274 7.06 -13.37 -10.50
C ASP A 274 8.02 -12.24 -10.06
N ILE A 275 7.45 -11.11 -9.62
CA ILE A 275 8.17 -9.91 -9.23
C ILE A 275 7.93 -9.66 -7.75
N LYS A 276 9.02 -9.46 -6.99
CA LYS A 276 8.99 -8.86 -5.66
C LYS A 276 9.38 -7.39 -5.76
N PHE A 277 8.46 -6.50 -5.40
CA PHE A 277 8.71 -5.06 -5.41
C PHE A 277 9.39 -4.62 -4.12
N SER A 278 10.30 -3.66 -4.26
CA SER A 278 10.87 -2.93 -3.13
C SER A 278 9.79 -2.10 -2.45
N GLU A 279 9.87 -1.91 -1.13
CA GLU A 279 8.96 -1.01 -0.40
C GLU A 279 9.17 0.47 -0.76
N HIS A 280 10.16 0.77 -1.60
CA HIS A 280 10.55 2.12 -1.99
C HIS A 280 10.28 2.37 -3.48
N LEU A 281 11.14 3.16 -4.15
CA LEU A 281 11.05 3.38 -5.59
C LEU A 281 11.37 2.09 -6.35
N ASN A 282 10.48 1.71 -7.26
CA ASN A 282 10.68 0.63 -8.22
C ASN A 282 10.79 1.26 -9.62
N ALA A 283 11.88 0.99 -10.34
CA ALA A 283 12.10 1.45 -11.70
C ALA A 283 12.19 0.26 -12.66
N VAL A 284 11.26 0.18 -13.63
CA VAL A 284 11.21 -0.91 -14.61
C VAL A 284 11.79 -0.42 -15.94
N ILE A 285 12.96 -0.94 -16.31
CA ILE A 285 13.72 -0.51 -17.50
C ILE A 285 13.80 -1.68 -18.49
N GLY A 286 13.68 -1.37 -19.79
CA GLY A 286 13.82 -2.39 -20.85
C GLY A 286 13.50 -1.83 -22.23
N GLY A 287 13.86 -2.58 -23.28
CA GLY A 287 13.61 -2.21 -24.68
C GLY A 287 12.14 -2.10 -25.05
N ARG A 288 11.84 -1.62 -26.27
CA ARG A 288 10.46 -1.54 -26.74
C ARG A 288 9.86 -2.95 -26.86
N GLY A 289 8.61 -3.13 -26.44
CA GLY A 289 7.93 -4.43 -26.51
C GLY A 289 8.27 -5.43 -25.40
N THR A 290 9.04 -5.07 -24.38
CA THR A 290 9.38 -6.00 -23.27
C THR A 290 8.27 -6.15 -22.20
N GLY A 291 7.04 -5.70 -22.47
CA GLY A 291 5.92 -5.85 -21.53
C GLY A 291 5.80 -4.82 -20.39
N LYS A 292 6.60 -3.74 -20.38
CA LYS A 292 6.54 -2.71 -19.30
C LYS A 292 5.15 -2.07 -19.13
N THR A 293 4.52 -1.66 -20.23
CA THR A 293 3.17 -1.11 -20.18
C THR A 293 2.16 -2.17 -19.75
N THR A 294 2.31 -3.39 -20.27
CA THR A 294 1.47 -4.54 -19.88
C THR A 294 1.56 -4.82 -18.38
N LEU A 295 2.75 -4.73 -17.77
CA LEU A 295 2.94 -4.88 -16.33
C LEU A 295 2.10 -3.86 -15.53
N LEU A 296 2.18 -2.59 -15.90
CA LEU A 296 1.41 -1.53 -15.24
C LEU A 296 -0.11 -1.75 -15.40
N GLU A 297 -0.55 -2.11 -16.61
CA GLU A 297 -1.96 -2.39 -16.86
C GLU A 297 -2.45 -3.66 -16.15
N CYS A 298 -1.59 -4.66 -15.90
CA CYS A 298 -1.94 -5.83 -15.09
C CYS A 298 -2.21 -5.45 -13.63
N ILE A 299 -1.40 -4.55 -13.06
CA ILE A 299 -1.63 -3.99 -11.71
C ILE A 299 -2.96 -3.21 -11.72
N ARG A 300 -3.22 -2.40 -12.74
CA ARG A 300 -4.51 -1.69 -12.88
C ARG A 300 -5.69 -2.66 -12.95
N TYR A 301 -5.55 -3.71 -13.74
CA TYR A 301 -6.57 -4.72 -13.99
C TYR A 301 -6.96 -5.48 -12.72
N VAL A 302 -5.98 -5.90 -11.92
CA VAL A 302 -6.24 -6.67 -10.69
C VAL A 302 -6.83 -5.79 -9.58
N LEU A 303 -6.50 -4.49 -9.57
CA LEU A 303 -7.04 -3.50 -8.64
C LEU A 303 -8.40 -2.93 -9.07
N GLU A 304 -8.95 -3.37 -10.20
CA GLU A 304 -10.24 -2.92 -10.74
C GLU A 304 -10.33 -1.40 -10.98
N LEU A 305 -9.21 -0.78 -11.36
CA LEU A 305 -9.12 0.67 -11.61
C LEU A 305 -9.37 1.01 -13.07
N GLU A 306 -10.13 2.08 -13.34
CA GLU A 306 -10.39 2.58 -14.69
C GLU A 306 -9.51 3.81 -14.99
N PRO A 307 -8.94 3.93 -16.20
CA PRO A 307 -8.27 5.15 -16.64
C PRO A 307 -9.23 6.36 -16.68
N ILE A 308 -8.70 7.57 -16.46
CA ILE A 308 -9.52 8.79 -16.42
C ILE A 308 -9.93 9.24 -17.84
N GLY A 309 -9.06 8.99 -18.82
CA GLY A 309 -9.24 9.37 -20.23
C GLY A 309 -9.98 8.32 -21.06
N ILE A 310 -10.80 8.75 -22.03
CA ILE A 310 -11.59 7.85 -22.89
C ILE A 310 -10.66 7.03 -23.79
N ASN A 311 -9.62 7.67 -24.35
CA ASN A 311 -8.65 6.96 -25.19
C ASN A 311 -7.82 6.00 -24.34
N SER A 312 -7.40 6.44 -23.16
CA SER A 312 -6.68 5.60 -22.19
C SER A 312 -7.50 4.38 -21.75
N GLN A 313 -8.82 4.52 -21.54
CA GLN A 313 -9.72 3.39 -21.25
C GLN A 313 -9.77 2.36 -22.38
N LYS A 314 -9.88 2.84 -23.63
CA LYS A 314 -9.86 1.96 -24.80
C LYS A 314 -8.52 1.21 -24.90
N GLN A 315 -7.42 1.95 -24.77
CA GLN A 315 -6.08 1.38 -24.80
C GLN A 315 -5.86 0.33 -23.70
N HIS A 316 -6.28 0.61 -22.46
CA HIS A 316 -6.24 -0.36 -21.36
C HIS A 316 -6.98 -1.65 -21.73
N LYS A 317 -8.23 -1.55 -22.19
CA LYS A 317 -9.06 -2.70 -22.56
C LYS A 317 -8.43 -3.53 -23.68
N ASP A 318 -7.86 -2.87 -24.69
CA ASP A 318 -7.19 -3.53 -25.81
C ASP A 318 -5.93 -4.29 -25.33
N ILE A 319 -5.10 -3.65 -24.49
CA ILE A 319 -3.90 -4.27 -23.90
C ILE A 319 -4.27 -5.50 -23.07
N ILE A 320 -5.26 -5.39 -22.17
CA ILE A 320 -5.68 -6.50 -21.31
C ILE A 320 -6.28 -7.64 -22.14
N LYS A 321 -7.13 -7.33 -23.12
CA LYS A 321 -7.75 -8.33 -24.00
C LYS A 321 -6.70 -9.08 -24.82
N GLU A 322 -5.73 -8.38 -25.40
CA GLU A 322 -4.71 -8.99 -26.24
C GLU A 322 -3.73 -9.85 -25.43
N ASN A 323 -3.29 -9.35 -24.27
CA ASN A 323 -2.23 -9.98 -23.47
C ASN A 323 -2.73 -11.03 -22.47
N LEU A 324 -3.91 -10.85 -21.88
CA LEU A 324 -4.48 -11.77 -20.88
C LEU A 324 -5.64 -12.61 -21.43
N GLY A 325 -6.35 -12.11 -22.45
CA GLY A 325 -7.61 -12.70 -22.91
C GLY A 325 -7.49 -14.05 -23.61
N LYS A 326 -6.47 -14.23 -24.45
CA LYS A 326 -6.30 -15.46 -25.27
C LYS A 326 -6.13 -16.73 -24.43
N SER A 327 -5.50 -16.62 -23.26
CA SER A 327 -5.15 -17.75 -22.39
C SER A 327 -5.93 -17.75 -21.07
N LYS A 328 -6.90 -16.82 -20.89
CA LYS A 328 -7.56 -16.57 -19.61
C LYS A 328 -6.54 -16.43 -18.45
N ALA A 329 -5.56 -15.56 -18.65
CA ALA A 329 -4.47 -15.37 -17.68
C ALA A 329 -4.99 -14.93 -16.31
N ARG A 330 -4.26 -15.31 -15.25
CA ARG A 330 -4.49 -14.93 -13.87
C ARG A 330 -3.39 -13.99 -13.40
N VAL A 331 -3.79 -12.87 -12.81
CA VAL A 331 -2.90 -11.92 -12.17
C VAL A 331 -3.14 -12.00 -10.66
N GLU A 332 -2.07 -12.13 -9.88
CA GLU A 332 -2.08 -12.14 -8.42
C GLU A 332 -1.17 -11.03 -7.90
N LEU A 333 -1.68 -10.19 -7.02
CA LEU A 333 -1.02 -9.04 -6.44
C LEU A 333 -1.08 -9.13 -4.93
N THR A 334 0.08 -9.21 -4.29
CA THR A 334 0.17 -9.17 -2.83
C THR A 334 0.43 -7.74 -2.41
N ILE A 335 -0.40 -7.22 -1.51
CA ILE A 335 -0.33 -5.84 -1.02
C ILE A 335 -0.29 -5.79 0.50
N ARG A 336 0.26 -4.70 1.05
CA ARG A 336 0.09 -4.28 2.43
C ARG A 336 -0.86 -3.09 2.44
N SER A 337 -1.85 -3.09 3.32
CA SER A 337 -2.82 -2.00 3.41
C SER A 337 -2.60 -1.16 4.66
N SER A 338 -2.43 0.16 4.51
CA SER A 338 -2.35 1.09 5.65
C SER A 338 -3.68 1.23 6.38
N THR A 339 -4.80 1.18 5.65
CA THR A 339 -6.16 1.26 6.21
C THR A 339 -6.52 0.06 7.07
N MET A 340 -5.86 -1.08 6.82
CA MET A 340 -6.00 -2.32 7.59
C MET A 340 -4.84 -2.56 8.57
N ASN A 341 -4.28 -1.49 9.14
CA ASN A 341 -3.20 -1.54 10.16
C ASN A 341 -1.97 -2.34 9.70
N GLY A 342 -1.65 -2.28 8.41
CA GLY A 342 -0.47 -2.92 7.84
C GLY A 342 -0.62 -4.42 7.56
N LYS A 343 -1.83 -4.97 7.61
CA LYS A 343 -2.12 -6.35 7.18
C LYS A 343 -1.87 -6.55 5.69
N THR A 344 -1.48 -7.77 5.35
CA THR A 344 -1.19 -8.21 3.99
C THR A 344 -2.40 -8.91 3.38
N PHE A 345 -2.66 -8.65 2.10
CA PHE A 345 -3.73 -9.30 1.34
C PHE A 345 -3.21 -9.74 -0.02
N THR A 346 -3.79 -10.81 -0.55
CA THR A 346 -3.55 -11.26 -1.93
C THR A 346 -4.80 -11.02 -2.76
N ILE A 347 -4.68 -10.14 -3.74
CA ILE A 347 -5.73 -9.79 -4.70
C ILE A 347 -5.47 -10.56 -5.99
N ALA A 348 -6.39 -11.41 -6.40
CA ALA A 348 -6.25 -12.23 -7.58
C ALA A 348 -7.42 -12.05 -8.55
N ARG A 349 -7.13 -11.91 -9.83
CA ARG A 349 -8.14 -11.77 -10.87
C ARG A 349 -7.75 -12.55 -12.12
N ARG A 350 -8.66 -13.39 -12.61
CA ARG A 350 -8.54 -14.08 -13.90
C ARG A 350 -9.31 -13.31 -14.97
N TYR A 351 -8.80 -13.31 -16.20
CA TYR A 351 -9.47 -12.65 -17.31
C TYR A 351 -10.91 -13.16 -17.50
N GLY A 352 -11.87 -12.24 -17.41
CA GLY A 352 -13.31 -12.52 -17.53
C GLY A 352 -14.00 -12.88 -16.22
N GLU A 353 -13.28 -12.94 -15.10
CA GLU A 353 -13.82 -13.23 -13.78
C GLU A 353 -13.73 -12.01 -12.85
N SER A 354 -14.51 -12.04 -11.76
CA SER A 354 -14.44 -11.05 -10.69
C SER A 354 -13.15 -11.21 -9.88
N CYS A 355 -12.71 -10.12 -9.24
CA CYS A 355 -11.60 -10.18 -8.31
C CYS A 355 -11.91 -11.04 -7.08
N SER A 356 -10.94 -11.82 -6.62
CA SER A 356 -10.94 -12.54 -5.35
C SER A 356 -9.86 -11.99 -4.44
N VAL A 357 -10.19 -11.74 -3.18
CA VAL A 357 -9.25 -11.23 -2.17
C VAL A 357 -9.07 -12.27 -1.08
N LYS A 358 -7.82 -12.49 -0.68
CA LYS A 358 -7.45 -13.35 0.44
C LYS A 358 -6.63 -12.60 1.48
N ASP A 359 -6.76 -12.97 2.73
CA ASP A 359 -5.95 -12.42 3.83
C ASP A 359 -4.61 -13.16 4.01
N GLU A 360 -3.92 -12.90 5.14
CA GLU A 360 -2.62 -13.51 5.47
C GLU A 360 -2.70 -15.02 5.76
N ASN A 361 -3.88 -15.54 6.10
CA ASN A 361 -4.13 -16.95 6.39
C ASN A 361 -4.64 -17.71 5.15
N ASP A 362 -4.68 -17.05 3.98
CA ASP A 362 -5.25 -17.55 2.73
C ASP A 362 -6.79 -17.72 2.78
N ASP A 363 -7.46 -17.10 3.75
CA ASP A 363 -8.91 -17.08 3.89
C ASP A 363 -9.54 -16.04 2.95
N ILE A 364 -10.72 -16.37 2.41
CA ILE A 364 -11.43 -15.47 1.48
C ILE A 364 -11.97 -14.26 2.26
N SER A 365 -11.59 -13.08 1.80
CA SER A 365 -12.02 -11.80 2.36
C SER A 365 -13.13 -11.17 1.50
N SER A 366 -14.04 -10.44 2.15
CA SER A 366 -15.11 -9.67 1.48
C SER A 366 -14.66 -8.26 1.06
N PHE A 367 -13.44 -7.85 1.39
CA PHE A 367 -12.91 -6.54 0.99
C PHE A 367 -12.69 -6.45 -0.51
N THR A 368 -12.92 -5.25 -1.07
CA THR A 368 -12.58 -4.92 -2.45
C THR A 368 -11.17 -4.34 -2.54
N PRO A 369 -10.54 -4.35 -3.74
CA PRO A 369 -9.27 -3.66 -3.94
C PRO A 369 -9.28 -2.18 -3.52
N ALA A 370 -10.40 -1.49 -3.71
CA ALA A 370 -10.57 -0.09 -3.32
C ALA A 370 -10.58 0.11 -1.79
N ASP A 371 -11.11 -0.84 -1.02
CA ASP A 371 -11.07 -0.79 0.45
C ASP A 371 -9.65 -0.93 0.99
N LEU A 372 -8.84 -1.73 0.29
CA LEU A 372 -7.46 -2.04 0.69
C LEU A 372 -6.45 -0.98 0.22
N MET A 373 -6.70 -0.35 -0.93
CA MET A 373 -5.85 0.70 -1.51
C MET A 373 -6.70 1.88 -2.03
N PRO A 374 -7.33 2.69 -1.16
CA PRO A 374 -8.30 3.72 -1.58
C PRO A 374 -7.71 4.89 -2.37
N GLU A 375 -6.39 5.11 -2.33
CA GLU A 375 -5.72 6.27 -2.94
C GLU A 375 -4.61 5.87 -3.92
N ILE A 376 -4.61 4.63 -4.42
CA ILE A 376 -3.62 4.21 -5.41
C ILE A 376 -3.87 4.90 -6.76
N GLU A 377 -2.82 5.49 -7.32
CA GLU A 377 -2.86 6.13 -8.62
C GLU A 377 -2.04 5.35 -9.64
N LEU A 378 -2.65 5.10 -10.80
CA LEU A 378 -1.98 4.47 -11.94
C LEU A 378 -2.21 5.35 -13.16
N TYR A 379 -1.13 5.67 -13.86
CA TYR A 379 -1.15 6.47 -15.09
C TYR A 379 -0.52 5.70 -16.23
N GLY A 380 -1.33 5.36 -17.23
CA GLY A 380 -0.92 4.70 -18.44
C GLY A 380 -0.16 5.62 -19.39
N GLN A 381 0.21 5.08 -20.55
CA GLN A 381 0.93 5.83 -21.57
C GLN A 381 0.08 7.00 -22.09
N ASN A 382 0.65 8.22 -22.11
CA ASN A 382 -0.01 9.46 -22.53
C ASN A 382 -1.27 9.86 -21.73
N GLU A 383 -1.63 9.14 -20.66
CA GLU A 383 -2.84 9.41 -19.88
C GLU A 383 -2.78 10.80 -19.21
N ILE A 384 -1.63 11.16 -18.64
CA ILE A 384 -1.43 12.49 -18.02
C ILE A 384 -1.60 13.62 -19.06
N TYR A 385 -1.12 13.41 -20.28
CA TYR A 385 -1.27 14.39 -21.37
C TYR A 385 -2.73 14.53 -21.80
N GLU A 386 -3.47 13.41 -21.92
CA GLU A 386 -4.90 13.42 -22.20
C GLU A 386 -5.68 14.16 -21.09
N ILE A 387 -5.36 13.90 -19.82
CA ILE A 387 -5.95 14.61 -18.68
C ILE A 387 -5.67 16.10 -18.78
N ALA A 388 -4.44 16.51 -19.09
CA ALA A 388 -4.07 17.92 -19.21
C ALA A 388 -4.85 18.67 -20.30
N GLN A 389 -5.35 17.99 -21.34
CA GLN A 389 -6.11 18.63 -22.43
C GLN A 389 -7.62 18.72 -22.16
N ASN A 390 -8.15 18.01 -21.17
CA ASN A 390 -9.59 17.90 -20.95
C ASN A 390 -10.00 18.44 -19.57
N SER A 391 -10.77 19.54 -19.56
CA SER A 391 -11.25 20.17 -18.32
C SER A 391 -12.14 19.28 -17.45
N VAL A 392 -12.85 18.31 -18.04
CA VAL A 392 -13.62 17.31 -17.29
C VAL A 392 -12.68 16.33 -16.59
N SER A 393 -11.66 15.84 -17.29
CA SER A 393 -10.65 14.94 -16.72
C SER A 393 -9.81 15.62 -15.64
N GLN A 394 -9.44 16.89 -15.84
CA GLN A 394 -8.80 17.71 -14.81
C GLN A 394 -9.68 17.85 -13.56
N ARG A 395 -10.99 18.10 -13.74
CA ARG A 395 -11.93 18.18 -12.60
C ARG A 395 -12.05 16.84 -11.87
N LYS A 396 -12.11 15.71 -12.57
CA LYS A 396 -12.08 14.38 -11.95
C LYS A 396 -10.79 14.16 -11.16
N LEU A 397 -9.64 14.57 -11.72
CA LEU A 397 -8.35 14.53 -11.03
C LEU A 397 -8.32 15.42 -9.79
N LEU A 398 -8.97 16.59 -9.82
CA LEU A 398 -8.99 17.51 -8.69
C LEU A 398 -10.01 17.11 -7.61
N ALA A 399 -11.15 16.53 -8.00
CA ALA A 399 -12.19 16.08 -7.09
C ALA A 399 -11.66 15.11 -6.03
N ARG A 400 -10.71 14.24 -6.40
CA ARG A 400 -10.09 13.30 -5.46
C ARG A 400 -9.35 13.97 -4.28
N PHE A 401 -8.75 15.14 -4.50
CA PHE A 401 -8.06 15.88 -3.43
C PHE A 401 -9.05 16.60 -2.51
N LEU A 402 -10.29 16.76 -2.96
CA LEU A 402 -11.39 17.39 -2.20
C LEU A 402 -12.19 16.35 -1.40
N GLU A 403 -12.29 15.11 -1.89
CA GLU A 403 -12.99 13.98 -1.25
C GLU A 403 -12.29 13.41 -0.01
N ALA A 404 -11.06 13.86 0.31
CA ALA A 404 -10.44 13.65 1.62
C ALA A 404 -11.24 14.30 2.78
N ARG A 405 -12.32 15.03 2.47
CA ARG A 405 -13.43 15.30 3.40
C ARG A 405 -14.65 14.51 2.91
N PRO A 406 -15.21 13.59 3.72
CA PRO A 406 -16.43 12.88 3.36
C PRO A 406 -17.59 13.86 3.43
N THR A 407 -17.80 14.63 2.37
CA THR A 407 -19.06 15.33 2.18
C THR A 407 -19.93 14.45 1.32
N ASP A 408 -20.92 13.87 1.97
CA ASP A 408 -22.16 13.21 1.53
C ASP A 408 -23.00 14.03 0.50
N ASN A 409 -22.33 14.83 -0.33
CA ASN A 409 -22.94 15.78 -1.24
C ASN A 409 -23.38 15.10 -2.54
N GLU A 410 -22.65 14.10 -3.04
CA GLU A 410 -23.06 13.40 -4.27
C GLU A 410 -24.34 12.57 -4.07
N GLY A 411 -24.48 11.89 -2.94
CA GLY A 411 -25.71 11.19 -2.55
C GLY A 411 -26.90 12.16 -2.51
N LYS A 412 -26.74 13.28 -1.82
CA LYS A 412 -27.75 14.36 -1.74
C LYS A 412 -28.07 14.98 -3.10
N ILE A 413 -27.08 15.19 -3.96
CA ILE A 413 -27.30 15.72 -5.32
C ILE A 413 -28.13 14.73 -6.13
N LYS A 414 -27.79 13.44 -6.08
CA LYS A 414 -28.50 12.39 -6.82
C LYS A 414 -29.94 12.21 -6.33
N GLU A 415 -30.14 12.25 -5.02
CA GLU A 415 -31.47 12.22 -4.40
C GLU A 415 -32.29 13.47 -4.75
N THR A 416 -31.67 14.65 -4.70
CA THR A 416 -32.32 15.92 -5.08
C THR A 416 -32.74 15.93 -6.55
N LEU A 417 -31.88 15.42 -7.46
CA LEU A 417 -32.21 15.30 -8.88
C LEU A 417 -33.38 14.33 -9.11
N LYS A 418 -33.43 13.22 -8.34
CA LYS A 418 -34.57 12.29 -8.37
C LYS A 418 -35.86 12.97 -7.89
N LEU A 419 -35.81 13.68 -6.77
CA LEU A 419 -36.96 14.42 -6.23
C LEU A 419 -37.45 15.51 -7.20
N LEU A 420 -36.54 16.21 -7.88
CA LEU A 420 -36.87 17.20 -8.91
C LEU A 420 -37.57 16.56 -10.12
N SER A 421 -37.08 15.40 -10.57
CA SER A 421 -37.70 14.61 -11.63
C SER A 421 -39.13 14.20 -11.26
N GLU A 422 -39.31 13.65 -10.06
CA GLU A 422 -40.63 13.25 -9.56
C GLU A 422 -41.59 14.44 -9.42
N ASN A 423 -41.09 15.58 -8.94
CA ASN A 423 -41.88 16.81 -8.83
C ASN A 423 -42.32 17.33 -10.20
N ARG A 424 -41.43 17.31 -11.20
CA ARG A 424 -41.77 17.69 -12.57
C ARG A 424 -42.92 16.84 -13.13
N LEU A 425 -42.87 15.52 -12.96
CA LEU A 425 -43.94 14.63 -13.43
C LEU A 425 -45.27 14.93 -12.75
N LYS A 426 -45.26 15.21 -11.44
CA LYS A 426 -46.44 15.62 -10.68
C LYS A 426 -47.02 16.94 -11.21
N LEU A 427 -46.17 17.94 -11.46
CA LEU A 427 -46.59 19.22 -12.04
C LEU A 427 -47.20 19.06 -13.44
N GLU A 428 -46.57 18.28 -14.33
CA GLU A 428 -47.13 18.02 -15.66
C GLU A 428 -48.50 17.32 -15.59
N SER A 429 -48.67 16.38 -14.65
CA SER A 429 -49.97 15.72 -14.46
C SER A 429 -51.04 16.66 -13.91
N ALA A 430 -50.69 17.53 -12.97
CA ALA A 430 -51.62 18.51 -12.39
C ALA A 430 -52.03 19.56 -13.43
N LEU A 431 -51.10 20.03 -14.26
CA LEU A 431 -51.39 20.97 -15.36
C LEU A 431 -52.34 20.37 -16.40
N LYS A 432 -52.16 19.09 -16.74
CA LYS A 432 -53.10 18.37 -17.62
C LYS A 432 -54.49 18.26 -17.00
N TYR A 433 -54.56 17.99 -15.70
CA TYR A 433 -55.84 17.91 -14.98
C TYR A 433 -56.56 19.27 -14.92
N ILE A 434 -55.83 20.36 -14.72
CA ILE A 434 -56.39 21.71 -14.79
C ILE A 434 -56.96 21.97 -16.18
N ALA A 435 -56.19 21.69 -17.23
CA ALA A 435 -56.65 21.88 -18.61
C ALA A 435 -57.91 21.05 -18.94
N SER A 436 -57.98 19.79 -18.50
CA SER A 436 -59.18 18.96 -18.71
C SER A 436 -60.39 19.48 -17.92
N THR A 437 -60.16 19.95 -16.69
CA THR A 437 -61.21 20.53 -15.85
C THR A 437 -61.74 21.83 -16.44
N GLU A 438 -60.87 22.68 -16.97
CA GLU A 438 -61.25 23.92 -17.67
C GLU A 438 -62.07 23.62 -18.92
N ASP A 439 -61.70 22.61 -19.71
CA ASP A 439 -62.46 22.14 -20.87
C ASP A 439 -63.86 21.63 -20.49
N GLU A 440 -63.96 20.88 -19.39
CA GLU A 440 -65.25 20.42 -18.85
C GLU A 440 -66.11 21.59 -18.37
N LEU A 441 -65.51 22.56 -17.70
CA LEU A 441 -66.17 23.77 -17.22
C LEU A 441 -66.68 24.64 -18.38
N TYR A 442 -65.95 24.68 -19.51
CA TYR A 442 -66.39 25.34 -20.73
C TYR A 442 -67.58 24.63 -21.41
N ARG A 443 -67.74 23.31 -21.20
CA ARG A 443 -68.87 22.53 -21.74
C ARG A 443 -70.13 22.62 -20.87
N LEU A 444 -69.98 22.96 -19.59
CA LEU A 444 -71.07 23.01 -18.62
C LEU A 444 -72.23 23.93 -19.05
N PRO A 445 -72.01 25.19 -19.51
CA PRO A 445 -73.11 26.08 -19.88
C PRO A 445 -73.91 25.55 -21.07
N LYS A 446 -73.24 24.92 -22.04
CA LYS A 446 -73.88 24.31 -23.21
C LYS A 446 -74.73 23.11 -22.81
N LEU A 447 -74.24 22.28 -21.88
CA LEU A 447 -75.00 21.15 -21.35
C LEU A 447 -76.18 21.60 -20.50
N GLU A 448 -76.02 22.64 -19.68
CA GLU A 448 -77.13 23.25 -18.92
C GLU A 448 -78.20 23.83 -19.84
N GLU A 449 -77.82 24.50 -20.92
CA GLU A 449 -78.75 25.02 -21.92
C GLU A 449 -79.49 23.87 -22.65
N GLN A 450 -78.78 22.80 -22.99
CA GLN A 450 -79.39 21.59 -23.57
C GLN A 450 -80.36 20.93 -22.60
N VAL A 451 -80.00 20.76 -21.33
CA VAL A 451 -80.89 20.21 -20.30
C VAL A 451 -82.12 21.09 -20.11
N ASN A 452 -81.97 22.42 -20.09
CA ASN A 452 -83.09 23.35 -20.00
C ASN A 452 -84.01 23.29 -21.24
N GLN A 453 -83.45 23.12 -22.45
CA GLN A 453 -84.24 22.86 -23.66
C GLN A 453 -84.98 21.52 -23.60
N PHE A 454 -84.35 20.45 -23.10
CA PHE A 454 -85.02 19.16 -22.95
C PHE A 454 -86.14 19.20 -21.91
N LYS A 455 -85.96 19.99 -20.83
CA LYS A 455 -87.00 20.25 -19.82
C LYS A 455 -88.17 21.06 -20.39
N SER A 456 -87.92 22.09 -21.20
CA SER A 456 -88.99 22.90 -21.81
C SER A 456 -89.79 22.13 -22.87
N LEU A 457 -89.18 21.10 -23.48
CA LEU A 457 -89.83 20.18 -24.42
C LEU A 457 -90.59 19.01 -23.75
N GLY A 458 -90.58 18.89 -22.42
CA GLY A 458 -91.32 17.86 -21.68
C GLY A 458 -90.83 16.42 -21.89
N LEU A 459 -89.55 16.24 -22.27
CA LEU A 459 -88.96 14.95 -22.64
C LEU A 459 -88.35 14.15 -21.47
N GLU A 460 -88.45 14.64 -20.23
CA GLU A 460 -87.85 14.00 -19.04
C GLU A 460 -88.29 12.54 -18.85
N ASP A 461 -89.56 12.23 -19.08
CA ASP A 461 -90.08 10.87 -18.88
C ASP A 461 -89.69 9.89 -20.00
N LYS A 462 -89.45 10.38 -21.23
CA LYS A 462 -88.97 9.52 -22.33
C LYS A 462 -87.47 9.22 -22.23
N LEU A 463 -86.68 10.14 -21.65
CA LEU A 463 -85.24 9.96 -21.45
C LEU A 463 -84.92 8.89 -20.40
N LYS A 464 -85.77 8.68 -19.39
CA LYS A 464 -85.62 7.58 -18.41
C LYS A 464 -85.69 6.19 -19.02
N VAL A 465 -86.29 6.04 -20.20
CA VAL A 465 -86.49 4.74 -20.87
C VAL A 465 -85.25 4.35 -21.70
N ILE A 466 -84.40 5.30 -22.10
CA ILE A 466 -83.24 5.05 -22.95
C ILE A 466 -82.19 4.12 -22.29
N PRO A 467 -81.82 4.28 -21.01
CA PRO A 467 -80.89 3.35 -20.36
C PRO A 467 -81.43 1.92 -20.29
N PHE A 468 -82.75 1.76 -20.13
CA PHE A 468 -83.42 0.45 -20.15
C PHE A 468 -83.39 -0.18 -21.54
N LEU A 469 -83.61 0.61 -22.60
CA LEU A 469 -83.52 0.14 -23.98
C LEU A 469 -82.07 -0.20 -24.39
N GLU A 470 -81.07 0.55 -23.92
CA GLU A 470 -79.66 0.23 -24.17
C GLU A 470 -79.21 -1.03 -23.43
N THR A 471 -79.65 -1.22 -22.17
CA THR A 471 -79.38 -2.46 -21.43
C THR A 471 -80.08 -3.66 -22.07
N GLU A 472 -81.32 -3.50 -22.53
CA GLU A 472 -82.05 -4.53 -23.28
C GLU A 472 -81.34 -4.89 -24.60
N LYS A 473 -80.86 -3.89 -25.34
CA LYS A 473 -80.09 -4.10 -26.58
C LYS A 473 -78.75 -4.80 -26.32
N ARG A 474 -78.08 -4.48 -25.21
CA ARG A 474 -76.81 -5.11 -24.80
C ARG A 474 -77.02 -6.56 -24.36
N LEU A 475 -78.12 -6.84 -23.65
CA LEU A 475 -78.53 -8.20 -23.27
C LEU A 475 -78.90 -9.03 -24.51
N LEU A 476 -79.73 -8.50 -25.40
CA LEU A 476 -80.10 -9.16 -26.66
C LEU A 476 -78.87 -9.54 -27.49
N LYS A 477 -77.91 -8.60 -27.62
CA LYS A 477 -76.67 -8.85 -28.35
C LYS A 477 -75.84 -9.96 -27.70
N ARG A 478 -75.76 -9.98 -26.37
CA ARG A 478 -75.04 -11.02 -25.62
C ARG A 478 -75.70 -12.39 -25.77
N THR A 479 -77.02 -12.45 -25.69
CA THR A 479 -77.79 -13.69 -25.88
C THR A 479 -77.67 -14.23 -27.30
N SER A 480 -77.79 -13.37 -28.32
CA SER A 480 -77.73 -13.80 -29.72
C SER A 480 -76.33 -14.17 -30.19
N GLU A 481 -75.29 -13.43 -29.77
CA GLU A 481 -73.93 -13.60 -30.30
C GLU A 481 -73.06 -14.53 -29.43
N GLU A 482 -73.20 -14.52 -28.10
CA GLU A 482 -72.33 -15.30 -27.21
C GLU A 482 -72.99 -16.60 -26.74
N GLU A 483 -74.22 -16.55 -26.22
CA GLU A 483 -74.82 -17.73 -25.57
C GLU A 483 -75.43 -18.73 -26.54
N ILE A 484 -76.21 -18.29 -27.54
CA ILE A 484 -76.81 -19.21 -28.52
C ILE A 484 -75.73 -19.90 -29.35
N GLY A 485 -74.70 -19.17 -29.78
CA GLY A 485 -73.57 -19.75 -30.52
C GLY A 485 -72.77 -20.75 -29.68
N SER A 486 -72.57 -20.47 -28.39
CA SER A 486 -71.92 -21.42 -27.47
C SER A 486 -72.77 -22.68 -27.24
N LEU A 487 -74.10 -22.55 -27.22
CA LEU A 487 -75.04 -23.65 -27.03
C LEU A 487 -75.14 -24.56 -28.27
N GLU A 488 -75.10 -23.98 -29.47
CA GLU A 488 -75.00 -24.74 -30.73
C GLU A 488 -73.70 -25.54 -30.81
N GLN A 489 -72.56 -24.94 -30.44
CA GLN A 489 -71.30 -25.66 -30.41
C GLN A 489 -71.27 -26.78 -29.36
N ALA A 490 -71.89 -26.57 -28.19
CA ALA A 490 -72.03 -27.62 -27.19
C ALA A 490 -72.91 -28.78 -27.68
N PHE A 491 -73.99 -28.50 -28.43
CA PHE A 491 -74.85 -29.54 -29.00
C PHE A 491 -74.15 -30.37 -30.08
N LEU A 492 -73.38 -29.72 -30.96
CA LEU A 492 -72.58 -30.40 -31.98
C LEU A 492 -71.50 -31.29 -31.34
N ALA A 493 -70.83 -30.81 -30.30
CA ALA A 493 -69.83 -31.58 -29.57
C ALA A 493 -70.42 -32.80 -28.84
N ILE A 494 -71.68 -32.75 -28.39
CA ILE A 494 -72.38 -33.90 -27.82
C ILE A 494 -72.78 -34.89 -28.92
N GLN A 495 -73.22 -34.39 -30.09
CA GLN A 495 -73.66 -35.23 -31.20
C GLN A 495 -72.52 -36.11 -31.76
N ASP A 496 -71.29 -35.59 -31.80
CA ASP A 496 -70.10 -36.33 -32.24
C ASP A 496 -69.58 -37.37 -31.21
N VAL A 497 -70.06 -37.33 -29.96
CA VAL A 497 -69.64 -38.23 -28.86
C VAL A 497 -70.74 -39.25 -28.51
N LEU A 498 -71.91 -39.17 -29.14
CA LEU A 498 -72.96 -40.16 -28.94
C LEU A 498 -72.51 -41.54 -29.48
N PRO A 499 -72.55 -42.60 -28.67
CA PRO A 499 -72.16 -43.94 -29.09
C PRO A 499 -73.11 -44.48 -30.17
N ASP A 500 -72.54 -45.16 -31.17
CA ASP A 500 -73.26 -45.75 -32.30
C ASP A 500 -74.29 -46.78 -31.79
N THR A 501 -75.59 -46.51 -31.97
CA THR A 501 -76.69 -47.33 -31.41
C THR A 501 -76.99 -48.60 -32.21
N VAL A 502 -76.16 -48.93 -33.21
CA VAL A 502 -76.30 -50.13 -34.05
C VAL A 502 -76.29 -51.43 -33.24
N PHE A 503 -75.67 -51.48 -32.05
CA PHE A 503 -75.69 -52.65 -31.17
C PHE A 503 -77.02 -52.86 -30.42
N LEU A 504 -77.95 -51.89 -30.45
CA LEU A 504 -79.29 -51.93 -29.82
C LEU A 504 -80.42 -52.08 -30.85
N SER A 505 -80.14 -52.57 -32.06
CA SER A 505 -81.20 -52.81 -33.05
C SER A 505 -82.13 -53.95 -32.62
N ASP A 506 -83.44 -53.82 -32.84
CA ASP A 506 -84.46 -54.81 -32.46
C ASP A 506 -84.13 -56.24 -32.97
N LYS A 507 -83.47 -56.35 -34.14
CA LYS A 507 -83.01 -57.63 -34.70
C LYS A 507 -81.89 -58.32 -33.92
N THR A 508 -81.09 -57.56 -33.15
CA THR A 508 -79.98 -58.09 -32.34
C THR A 508 -80.47 -58.54 -30.96
N LEU A 509 -81.58 -57.95 -30.49
CA LEU A 509 -82.17 -58.22 -29.17
C LEU A 509 -83.10 -59.45 -29.15
N ASP A 510 -83.67 -59.85 -30.29
CA ASP A 510 -84.59 -60.99 -30.43
C ASP A 510 -84.00 -62.39 -30.08
N ASN A 511 -82.67 -62.53 -30.02
CA ASN A 511 -82.00 -63.82 -29.75
C ASN A 511 -81.29 -63.88 -28.39
N LEU A 512 -81.52 -62.90 -27.51
CA LEU A 512 -80.93 -62.89 -26.17
C LEU A 512 -81.87 -63.59 -25.17
N PRO A 513 -81.34 -64.40 -24.24
CA PRO A 513 -82.14 -65.27 -23.38
C PRO A 513 -83.06 -64.55 -22.36
N HIS A 514 -83.06 -63.22 -22.34
CA HIS A 514 -83.85 -62.37 -21.44
C HIS A 514 -84.39 -61.14 -22.19
N SER A 515 -85.10 -61.34 -23.30
CA SER A 515 -85.61 -60.27 -24.18
C SER A 515 -86.92 -59.61 -23.72
N ASP A 516 -87.45 -59.99 -22.55
CA ASP A 516 -88.64 -59.36 -21.94
C ASP A 516 -88.27 -58.33 -20.87
#